data_AF-A0A662GHB5-F1
#
_entry.id   AF-A0A662GHB5-F1
#
_cell.length_a   1.000
_cell.length_b   1.000
_cell.length_c   1.000
_cell.angle_alpha   90.00
_cell.angle_beta   90.00
_cell.angle_gamma   90.00
#
_symmetry.space_group_name_H-M   'P 1'
#
loop_
_entity.id
_entity.type
_entity.pdbx_description
1 polymer ?
#
loop_
_entity_poly.entity_id
_entity_poly.type
_entity_poly.pdbx_seq_one_letter_code
_entity_poly.pdbx_strand_id
1 'polypeptide(L)'
;YSLEDLAFKVQLTKPISEYVKTTPQHVQAARKLRREVRPGEIIAYVKTRDGVAPIELKPRLSEIDWNKYIEFTKSVFEQLLDALGMSFSEIESKAKGVRDLSSFWS
;
A
#
# COMPACT_ATOMS: atom_id res chain seq x y z
N TYR A 1 7.22 -0.48 -13.13
CA TYR A 1 7.18 0.16 -11.80
C TYR A 1 8.48 -0.13 -11.07
N SER A 2 9.11 0.90 -10.56
CA SER A 2 10.21 0.81 -9.59
C SER A 2 9.66 0.52 -8.18
N LEU A 3 10.51 0.17 -7.22
CA LEU A 3 10.07 0.02 -5.82
C LEU A 3 9.63 1.37 -5.24
N GLU A 4 10.25 2.45 -5.71
CA GLU A 4 9.98 3.82 -5.31
C GLU A 4 8.57 4.26 -5.72
N ASP A 5 8.09 3.81 -6.89
CA ASP A 5 6.72 4.08 -7.37
C ASP A 5 5.65 3.36 -6.52
N LEU A 6 6.03 2.21 -5.93
CA LEU A 6 5.13 1.38 -5.12
C LEU A 6 5.22 1.69 -3.62
N ALA A 7 6.14 2.56 -3.20
CA ALA A 7 6.46 2.77 -1.81
C ALA A 7 5.40 3.62 -1.10
N PHE A 8 4.82 3.07 -0.05
CA PHE A 8 4.11 3.84 0.96
C PHE A 8 5.15 4.57 1.82
N LYS A 9 4.99 5.89 1.97
CA LYS A 9 5.90 6.74 2.75
C LYS A 9 5.15 7.32 3.93
N VAL A 10 5.53 6.92 5.14
CA VAL A 10 4.84 7.35 6.36
C VAL A 10 5.88 7.72 7.42
N GLN A 11 5.67 8.86 8.09
CA GLN A 11 6.54 9.33 9.15
C GLN A 11 6.31 8.53 10.45
N LEU A 12 7.39 8.16 11.12
CA LEU A 12 7.33 7.70 12.51
C LEU A 12 7.15 8.91 13.43
N THR A 13 6.06 8.94 14.19
CA THR A 13 5.74 10.05 15.09
C THR A 13 6.31 9.90 16.49
N LYS A 14 6.76 8.69 16.86
CA LYS A 14 7.34 8.36 18.16
C LYS A 14 8.35 7.20 18.04
N PRO A 15 9.12 6.89 19.09
CA PRO A 15 10.06 5.77 19.06
C PRO A 15 9.39 4.42 18.80
N ILE A 16 10.08 3.50 18.12
CA ILE A 16 9.56 2.16 17.80
C ILE A 16 9.09 1.40 19.05
N SER A 17 9.79 1.59 20.17
CA SER A 17 9.50 0.97 21.48
C SER A 17 8.13 1.39 22.05
N GLU A 18 7.61 2.55 21.68
CA GLU A 18 6.33 3.07 22.18
C GLU A 18 5.11 2.57 21.40
N TYR A 19 5.30 1.83 20.31
CA TYR A 19 4.21 1.18 19.56
C TYR A 19 3.90 -0.20 20.15
N VAL A 20 3.21 -0.19 21.30
CA VAL A 20 2.89 -1.41 22.09
C VAL A 20 1.47 -1.94 21.87
N LYS A 21 0.49 -1.08 21.58
CA LYS A 21 -0.94 -1.48 21.45
C LYS A 21 -1.24 -2.12 20.10
N THR A 22 -0.83 -1.44 19.04
CA THR A 22 -0.94 -1.89 17.66
C THR A 22 0.40 -1.64 16.99
N THR A 23 0.77 -2.47 16.01
CA THR A 23 1.97 -2.21 15.21
C THR A 23 1.55 -1.79 13.79
N PRO A 24 1.46 -0.48 13.50
CA PRO A 24 1.21 0.03 12.15
C PRO A 24 2.20 -0.53 11.13
N GLN A 25 1.82 -0.57 9.86
CA GLN A 25 2.66 -1.14 8.80
C GLN A 25 4.03 -0.45 8.66
N HIS A 26 4.09 0.88 8.72
CA HIS A 26 5.36 1.60 8.71
C HIS A 26 6.26 1.26 9.91
N VAL A 27 5.69 0.96 11.07
CA VAL A 27 6.44 0.49 12.26
C VAL A 27 6.92 -0.95 12.07
N GLN A 28 6.09 -1.83 11.49
CA GLN A 28 6.50 -3.20 11.15
C GLN A 28 7.67 -3.20 10.16
N ALA A 29 7.64 -2.34 9.15
CA ALA A 29 8.73 -2.18 8.20
C ALA A 29 9.99 -1.61 8.88
N ALA A 30 9.84 -0.59 9.73
CA ALA A 30 10.95 0.00 10.47
C ALA A 30 11.66 -1.01 11.39
N ARG A 31 10.92 -1.93 12.04
CA ARG A 31 11.48 -3.02 12.86
C ARG A 31 12.36 -3.99 12.07
N LYS A 32 12.21 -4.07 10.74
CA LYS A 32 13.05 -4.93 9.88
C LYS A 32 14.40 -4.28 9.53
N LEU A 33 14.55 -2.98 9.77
CA LEU A 33 15.79 -2.27 9.50
C LEU A 33 16.86 -2.65 10.52
N ARG A 34 18.10 -2.85 10.04
CA ARG A 34 19.28 -3.17 10.87
C ARG A 34 20.03 -1.92 11.31
N ARG A 35 19.29 -0.84 11.60
CA ARG A 35 19.81 0.45 12.02
C ARG A 35 18.88 1.08 13.04
N GLU A 36 19.39 2.06 13.78
CA GLU A 36 18.54 2.92 14.59
C GLU A 36 17.61 3.71 13.67
N VAL A 37 16.34 3.81 14.10
CA VAL A 37 15.30 4.58 13.43
C VAL A 37 14.70 5.53 14.45
N ARG A 38 14.75 6.82 14.15
CA ARG A 38 14.36 7.91 15.05
C ARG A 38 12.96 8.43 14.73
N PRO A 39 12.26 8.99 15.73
CA PRO A 39 11.07 9.78 15.49
C PRO A 39 11.36 10.91 14.50
N GLY A 40 10.41 11.20 13.62
CA GLY A 40 10.54 12.19 12.55
C GLY A 40 11.01 11.59 11.22
N GLU A 41 11.62 10.40 11.21
CA GLU A 41 12.03 9.74 9.97
C GLU A 41 10.84 9.25 9.14
N ILE A 42 10.98 9.33 7.81
CA ILE A 42 10.04 8.77 6.85
C ILE A 42 10.43 7.32 6.56
N ILE A 43 9.52 6.40 6.84
CA ILE A 43 9.68 4.99 6.50
C ILE A 43 8.98 4.74 5.18
N ALA A 44 9.79 4.39 4.18
CA ALA A 44 9.32 3.97 2.88
C ALA A 44 9.27 2.43 2.82
N TYR A 45 8.09 1.88 2.55
CA TYR A 45 7.88 0.43 2.53
C TYR A 45 6.91 0.00 1.42
N VAL A 46 7.05 -1.24 0.97
CA VAL A 46 6.17 -1.88 -0.02
C VAL A 46 5.40 -3.03 0.61
N LYS A 47 4.24 -3.36 0.04
CA LYS A 47 3.49 -4.56 0.44
C LYS A 47 4.03 -5.78 -0.28
N THR A 48 4.39 -6.80 0.48
CA THR A 48 4.89 -8.08 -0.01
C THR A 48 3.95 -9.20 0.39
N ARG A 49 4.14 -10.37 -0.20
CA ARG A 49 3.35 -11.57 0.14
C ARG A 49 3.51 -11.93 1.63
N ASP A 50 4.70 -11.66 2.18
CA ASP A 50 5.05 -11.88 3.60
C ASP A 50 4.83 -10.63 4.49
N GLY A 51 3.93 -9.73 4.09
CA GLY A 51 3.54 -8.54 4.87
C GLY A 51 4.06 -7.25 4.27
N VAL A 52 4.98 -6.57 4.96
CA VAL A 52 5.57 -5.30 4.50
C VAL A 52 7.10 -5.35 4.55
N ALA A 53 7.76 -4.75 3.57
CA ALA A 53 9.21 -4.67 3.51
C ALA A 53 9.67 -3.22 3.33
N PRO A 54 10.63 -2.73 4.14
CA PRO A 54 11.22 -1.43 3.90
C PRO A 54 12.03 -1.45 2.60
N ILE A 55 11.94 -0.38 1.81
CA ILE A 55 12.64 -0.30 0.51
C ILE A 55 14.17 -0.37 0.67
N GLU A 56 14.68 0.06 1.82
CA GLU A 56 16.12 0.04 2.15
C GLU A 56 16.72 -1.38 2.12
N LEU A 57 15.90 -2.41 2.36
CA LEU A 57 16.32 -3.81 2.26
C LEU A 57 16.30 -4.36 0.83
N LYS A 58 15.92 -3.53 -0.16
CA LYS A 58 15.88 -3.87 -1.59
C LYS A 58 15.09 -5.17 -1.89
N PRO A 59 13.82 -5.25 -1.48
CA PRO A 59 12.97 -6.41 -1.80
C PRO A 59 12.88 -6.60 -3.31
N ARG A 60 12.76 -7.85 -3.78
CA ARG A 60 12.62 -8.11 -5.21
C ARG A 60 11.20 -7.78 -5.66
N LEU A 61 11.04 -7.31 -6.90
CA LEU A 61 9.71 -7.08 -7.50
C LEU A 61 8.83 -8.35 -7.50
N SER A 62 9.44 -9.54 -7.56
CA SER A 62 8.73 -10.83 -7.48
C SER A 62 8.07 -11.09 -6.11
N GLU A 63 8.50 -10.38 -5.06
CA GLU A 63 7.96 -10.50 -3.70
C GLU A 63 6.76 -9.59 -3.46
N ILE A 64 6.51 -8.65 -4.37
CA ILE A 64 5.39 -7.70 -4.29
C ILE A 64 4.06 -8.44 -4.37
N ASP A 65 3.14 -8.01 -3.51
CA ASP A 65 1.77 -8.52 -3.46
C ASP A 65 0.86 -7.60 -4.26
N TRP A 66 0.79 -7.82 -5.57
CA TRP A 66 -0.01 -7.01 -6.50
C TRP A 66 -1.49 -6.98 -6.14
N ASN A 67 -2.05 -8.07 -5.62
CA ASN A 67 -3.44 -8.15 -5.20
C ASN A 67 -3.74 -7.11 -4.11
N LYS A 68 -2.86 -6.95 -3.11
CA LYS A 68 -3.03 -5.92 -2.08
C LYS A 68 -2.97 -4.49 -2.59
N TYR A 69 -2.26 -4.24 -3.69
CA TYR A 69 -2.24 -2.91 -4.33
C TYR A 69 -3.54 -2.67 -5.12
N ILE A 70 -4.05 -3.68 -5.83
CA ILE A 70 -5.33 -3.61 -6.53
C ILE A 70 -6.47 -3.40 -5.53
N GLU A 71 -6.54 -4.18 -4.46
CA GLU A 71 -7.53 -4.02 -3.38
C GLU A 71 -7.46 -2.64 -2.75
N PHE A 72 -6.26 -2.17 -2.44
CA PHE A 72 -6.07 -0.83 -1.88
C PHE A 72 -6.56 0.25 -2.84
N THR A 73 -6.19 0.16 -4.12
CA THR A 73 -6.60 1.13 -5.15
C THR A 73 -8.12 1.13 -5.31
N LYS A 74 -8.73 -0.06 -5.35
CA LYS A 74 -10.18 -0.22 -5.42
C LYS A 74 -10.86 0.44 -4.23
N SER A 75 -10.39 0.18 -3.00
CA SER A 75 -10.97 0.77 -1.80
C SER A 75 -10.84 2.29 -1.74
N VAL A 76 -9.71 2.86 -2.18
CA VAL A 76 -9.54 4.32 -2.28
C VAL A 76 -10.51 4.89 -3.30
N PHE A 77 -10.66 4.22 -4.44
CA PHE A 77 -11.54 4.69 -5.50
C PHE A 77 -13.02 4.57 -5.11
N GLU A 78 -13.44 3.50 -4.44
CA GLU A 78 -14.78 3.36 -3.84
C GLU A 78 -15.08 4.54 -2.90
N GLN A 79 -14.16 4.86 -1.98
CA GLN A 79 -14.33 6.01 -1.08
C GLN A 79 -14.48 7.35 -1.83
N LEU A 80 -13.71 7.55 -2.91
CA LEU A 80 -13.81 8.76 -3.73
C LEU A 80 -15.14 8.82 -4.50
N LEU A 81 -15.61 7.69 -5.03
CA LEU A 81 -16.87 7.63 -5.75
C LEU A 81 -18.07 7.80 -4.83
N ASP A 82 -18.05 7.18 -3.66
CA ASP A 82 -19.08 7.34 -2.64
C ASP A 82 -19.22 8.81 -2.24
N ALA A 83 -18.10 9.53 -2.09
CA ALA A 83 -18.11 10.97 -1.83
C ALA A 83 -18.71 11.80 -2.98
N LEU A 84 -18.72 11.27 -4.21
CA LEU A 84 -19.34 11.86 -5.39
C LEU A 84 -20.78 11.37 -5.63
N GLY A 85 -21.33 10.53 -4.73
CA GLY A 85 -22.66 9.94 -4.88
C GLY A 85 -22.75 8.91 -6.01
N MET A 86 -21.62 8.32 -6.39
CA MET A 86 -21.50 7.31 -7.43
C MET A 86 -21.10 5.98 -6.80
N SER A 87 -21.59 4.85 -7.33
CA SER A 87 -21.11 3.53 -6.90
C SER A 87 -20.10 2.96 -7.90
N PHE A 88 -19.07 2.27 -7.39
CA PHE A 88 -18.09 1.61 -8.25
C PHE A 88 -18.72 0.55 -9.15
N SER A 89 -19.71 -0.18 -8.64
CA SER A 89 -20.48 -1.18 -9.38
C SER A 89 -21.28 -0.57 -10.54
N GLU A 90 -21.84 0.63 -10.39
CA GLU A 90 -22.49 1.36 -11.49
C GLU A 90 -21.50 1.76 -12.58
N ILE A 91 -20.29 2.17 -12.20
CA ILE A 91 -19.23 2.51 -13.17
C ILE A 91 -18.74 1.27 -13.89
N GLU A 92 -18.46 0.16 -13.19
CA GLU A 92 -18.10 -1.11 -13.83
C GLU A 92 -19.21 -1.62 -14.76
N SER A 93 -20.48 -1.49 -14.35
CA SER A 93 -21.64 -1.89 -15.16
C SER A 93 -21.77 -1.04 -16.43
N LYS A 94 -21.62 0.29 -16.33
CA LYS A 94 -21.63 1.21 -17.49
C LYS A 94 -20.40 1.01 -18.39
N ALA A 95 -19.25 0.71 -17.81
CA ALA A 95 -18.01 0.42 -18.54
C ALA A 95 -18.04 -0.94 -19.27
N LYS A 96 -18.79 -1.93 -18.79
CA LYS A 96 -18.97 -3.22 -19.50
C LYS A 96 -19.64 -3.10 -20.87
N GLY A 97 -20.34 -1.99 -21.16
CA GLY A 97 -20.80 -1.65 -22.52
C GLY A 97 -19.69 -1.08 -23.43
N VAL A 98 -18.56 -0.66 -22.86
CA VAL A 98 -17.40 -0.06 -23.52
C VAL A 98 -16.13 -0.73 -22.98
N ARG A 99 -15.97 -2.03 -23.28
CA ARG A 99 -14.82 -2.91 -22.96
C ARG A 99 -14.53 -3.11 -21.46
N ASP A 100 -14.68 -4.38 -21.08
CA ASP A 100 -14.46 -4.93 -19.75
C ASP A 100 -13.07 -4.58 -19.17
N LEU A 101 -13.06 -3.95 -17.98
CA LEU A 101 -11.86 -3.58 -17.24
C LEU A 101 -11.10 -4.81 -16.70
N SER A 102 -11.72 -5.99 -16.70
CA SER A 102 -11.05 -7.27 -16.37
C SER A 102 -9.87 -7.58 -17.30
N SER A 103 -9.91 -7.06 -18.54
CA SER A 103 -8.86 -7.25 -19.54
C SER A 103 -7.57 -6.48 -19.27
N PHE A 104 -7.55 -5.54 -18.31
CA PHE A 104 -6.35 -4.79 -17.95
C PHE A 104 -5.50 -5.46 -16.86
N TRP A 105 -6.04 -6.49 -16.20
CA TRP A 105 -5.39 -7.15 -15.05
C TRP A 105 -5.22 -8.67 -15.27
N SER A 106 -5.50 -9.18 -16.47
CA SER A 106 -5.13 -10.54 -16.93
C SER A 106 -3.78 -10.55 -17.61
#